data_AF-A0AAV5TT52-F1
#
_entry.id   AF-A0AAV5TT52-F1
#
_cell.length_a   1.000
_cell.length_b   1.000
_cell.length_c   1.000
_cell.angle_alpha   90.00
_cell.angle_beta   90.00
_cell.angle_gamma   90.00
#
_symmetry.space_group_name_H-M   'P 1'
#
loop_
_entity.id
_entity.type
_entity.pdbx_description
1 polymer ?
#
loop_
_entity_poly.entity_id
_entity_poly.type
_entity_poly.pdbx_seq_one_letter_code
_entity_poly.pdbx_strand_id
1 'polypeptide(L)'
;LGGQIQILKYKGDHNSLGYWYEWIKYTDRFEKANERQLLRCGDSLPIMWKRPQGNLMGYLDNKTEKAYFSHDKTMTTFEGCALSDMLIVVRNLKGGPPFCECASYPKLPPHPPTPAPDPPPPRVILNEWLDVRVGDAWPTRSLVKALDKPLDTVAGENPEQYVALWYMAGEPVMGRAWNEGGRIAARFGWCKREYKGNVGSIQLLCNLSEHVRGFDYSWVPYKKAAVFGEKAKTFSSVYVDNSKVSISPCLVNYNGKQVLGKADVRNEKASCGIDGKEFELVGPACHTSFVLVRKAKTGYKFD
;
A
#
# COMPACT_ATOMS: atom_id res chain seq x y z
N LEU A 1 -19.02 -9.00 19.37
CA LEU A 1 -17.55 -9.01 19.57
C LEU A 1 -17.09 -8.43 20.92
N GLY A 2 -17.96 -7.89 21.79
CA GLY A 2 -17.54 -7.52 23.15
C GLY A 2 -16.65 -6.27 23.26
N GLY A 3 -16.65 -5.38 22.26
CA GLY A 3 -16.02 -4.05 22.32
C GLY A 3 -14.55 -3.98 21.90
N GLN A 4 -13.81 -5.09 21.89
CA GLN A 4 -12.40 -5.15 21.49
C GLN A 4 -12.08 -6.42 20.71
N ILE A 5 -11.06 -6.34 19.85
CA ILE A 5 -10.46 -7.49 19.15
C ILE A 5 -8.94 -7.37 19.19
N GLN A 6 -8.24 -8.47 18.88
CA GLN A 6 -6.79 -8.48 18.74
C GLN A 6 -6.39 -8.42 17.26
N ILE A 7 -5.38 -7.61 16.95
CA ILE A 7 -4.79 -7.49 15.61
C ILE A 7 -3.35 -7.99 15.69
N LEU A 8 -2.95 -8.84 14.74
CA LEU A 8 -1.58 -9.33 14.64
C LEU A 8 -0.62 -8.14 14.47
N LYS A 9 0.42 -8.09 15.29
CA LYS A 9 1.42 -7.03 15.26
C LYS A 9 2.80 -7.62 15.06
N TYR A 10 3.55 -7.06 14.12
CA TYR A 10 4.96 -7.32 13.92
C TYR A 10 5.74 -6.02 14.16
N LYS A 11 6.28 -5.85 15.37
CA LYS A 11 7.06 -4.67 15.78
C LYS A 11 8.45 -5.11 16.17
N GLY A 12 9.42 -4.78 15.33
CA GLY A 12 10.79 -5.28 15.41
C GLY A 12 11.20 -5.85 14.06
N ASP A 13 12.15 -6.77 14.09
CA ASP A 13 12.67 -7.47 12.92
C ASP A 13 13.06 -8.91 13.30
N HIS A 14 13.52 -9.68 12.32
CA HIS A 14 13.91 -11.07 12.55
C HIS A 14 15.13 -11.20 13.48
N ASN A 15 15.98 -10.17 13.59
CA ASN A 15 17.12 -10.16 14.51
C ASN A 15 16.64 -10.04 15.97
N SER A 16 15.68 -9.16 16.23
CA SER A 16 15.14 -8.91 17.58
C SER A 16 14.07 -9.90 18.01
N LEU A 17 13.30 -10.45 17.06
CA LEU A 17 12.18 -11.35 17.34
C LEU A 17 12.54 -12.83 17.13
N GLY A 18 13.61 -13.13 16.37
CA GLY A 18 13.99 -14.49 15.99
C GLY A 18 13.09 -15.12 14.91
N TYR A 19 12.20 -14.34 14.30
CA TYR A 19 11.34 -14.79 13.21
C TYR A 19 10.84 -13.62 12.35
N TRP A 20 10.35 -13.91 11.16
CA TRP A 20 9.54 -13.01 10.34
C TRP A 20 8.30 -13.72 9.79
N TYR A 21 7.26 -12.98 9.40
CA TYR A 21 6.04 -13.57 8.84
C TYR A 21 6.15 -13.77 7.33
N GLU A 22 5.87 -14.99 6.88
CA GLU A 22 5.86 -15.39 5.48
C GLU A 22 4.46 -15.91 5.13
N TRP A 23 3.92 -15.47 3.98
CA TRP A 23 2.72 -16.06 3.41
C TRP A 23 3.10 -17.20 2.47
N ILE A 24 2.59 -18.39 2.71
CA ILE A 24 2.83 -19.59 1.88
C ILE A 24 1.51 -20.21 1.44
N LYS A 25 1.53 -21.02 0.38
CA LYS A 25 0.34 -21.82 0.03
C LYS A 25 0.05 -22.83 1.13
N TYR A 26 -1.22 -23.15 1.32
CA TYR A 26 -1.65 -24.14 2.32
C TYR A 26 -1.04 -25.52 2.03
N THR A 27 -0.83 -25.89 0.77
CA THR A 27 -0.14 -27.14 0.38
C THR A 27 1.28 -27.23 0.92
N ASP A 28 1.96 -26.09 1.03
CA ASP A 28 3.39 -26.03 1.33
C ASP A 28 3.64 -26.05 2.85
N ARG A 29 2.58 -26.22 3.66
CA ARG A 29 2.61 -26.13 5.13
C ARG A 29 3.50 -27.18 5.81
N PHE A 30 3.78 -28.29 5.13
CA PHE A 30 4.69 -29.34 5.61
C PHE A 30 6.12 -29.15 5.10
N GLU A 31 6.34 -28.28 4.12
CA GLU A 31 7.68 -27.99 3.61
C GLU A 31 8.46 -27.13 4.61
N LYS A 32 9.73 -27.48 4.82
CA LYS A 32 10.63 -26.78 5.76
C LYS A 32 10.04 -26.67 7.18
N ALA A 33 9.35 -27.71 7.65
CA ALA A 33 8.73 -27.74 8.98
C ALA A 33 9.73 -27.56 10.14
N ASN A 34 11.02 -27.79 9.90
CA ASN A 34 12.12 -27.50 10.83
C ASN A 34 12.57 -26.02 10.83
N GLU A 35 12.11 -25.21 9.88
CA GLU A 35 12.49 -23.79 9.71
C GLU A 35 11.27 -22.85 9.82
N ARG A 36 10.07 -23.39 9.64
CA ARG A 36 8.80 -22.66 9.65
C ARG A 36 7.88 -23.18 10.75
N GLN A 37 7.17 -22.27 11.40
CA GLN A 37 6.11 -22.59 12.36
C GLN A 37 4.78 -21.97 11.91
N LEU A 38 3.70 -22.75 11.91
CA LEU A 38 2.37 -22.24 11.60
C LEU A 38 1.96 -21.15 12.59
N LEU A 39 1.48 -20.00 12.10
CA LEU A 39 0.88 -19.00 12.96
C LEU A 39 -0.53 -19.46 13.34
N ARG A 40 -0.75 -19.75 14.63
CA ARG A 40 -2.06 -20.20 15.13
C ARG A 40 -2.33 -19.76 16.56
N CYS A 41 -3.61 -19.69 16.91
CA CYS A 41 -4.10 -19.52 18.28
C CYS A 41 -5.02 -20.71 18.61
N GLY A 42 -4.57 -21.64 19.45
CA GLY A 42 -5.23 -22.93 19.61
C GLY A 42 -5.24 -23.70 18.28
N ASP A 43 -6.42 -24.13 17.85
CA ASP A 43 -6.62 -24.84 16.57
C ASP A 43 -6.92 -23.90 15.39
N SER A 44 -7.05 -22.59 15.63
CA SER A 44 -7.37 -21.62 14.58
C SER A 44 -6.11 -21.03 13.97
N LEU A 45 -5.98 -21.08 12.63
CA LEU A 45 -4.93 -20.39 11.88
C LEU A 45 -5.51 -19.41 10.84
N PRO A 46 -4.88 -18.25 10.58
CA PRO A 46 -5.32 -17.34 9.53
C PRO A 46 -5.13 -17.95 8.14
N ILE A 47 -6.14 -17.82 7.28
CA ILE A 47 -6.11 -18.28 5.89
C ILE A 47 -6.72 -17.22 4.97
N MET A 48 -6.11 -17.02 3.81
CA MET A 48 -6.52 -16.03 2.81
C MET A 48 -6.99 -16.72 1.53
N TRP A 49 -8.22 -16.42 1.14
CA TRP A 49 -8.82 -16.86 -0.10
C TRP A 49 -8.71 -15.76 -1.15
N LYS A 50 -7.94 -16.01 -2.21
CA LYS A 50 -7.81 -15.11 -3.37
C LYS A 50 -9.00 -15.26 -4.30
N ARG A 51 -9.62 -14.13 -4.69
CA ARG A 51 -10.83 -14.13 -5.53
C ARG A 51 -10.85 -12.95 -6.51
N PRO A 52 -11.52 -13.09 -7.66
CA PRO A 52 -11.73 -11.98 -8.59
C PRO A 52 -12.44 -10.77 -7.96
N GLN A 53 -13.35 -11.00 -7.00
CA GLN A 53 -14.13 -9.94 -6.33
C GLN A 53 -13.38 -9.29 -5.16
N GLY A 54 -12.12 -9.66 -4.93
CA GLY A 54 -11.33 -9.23 -3.78
C GLY A 54 -11.07 -10.36 -2.79
N ASN A 55 -9.85 -10.35 -2.26
CA ASN A 55 -9.37 -11.37 -1.32
C ASN A 55 -10.15 -11.29 0.00
N LEU A 56 -10.39 -12.44 0.62
CA LEU A 56 -10.93 -12.51 1.98
C LEU A 56 -9.95 -13.19 2.92
N MET A 57 -9.88 -12.64 4.12
CA MET A 57 -9.26 -13.27 5.26
C MET A 57 -10.32 -14.03 6.05
N GLY A 58 -9.99 -15.26 6.44
CA GLY A 58 -10.79 -16.11 7.29
C GLY A 58 -9.91 -16.85 8.29
N TYR A 59 -10.44 -17.94 8.83
CA TYR A 59 -9.67 -18.87 9.65
C TYR A 59 -9.87 -20.30 9.17
N LEU A 60 -8.84 -21.12 9.34
CA LEU A 60 -8.88 -22.57 9.19
C LEU A 60 -8.88 -23.20 10.58
N ASP A 61 -9.80 -24.11 10.83
CA ASP A 61 -9.75 -25.01 11.98
C ASP A 61 -8.84 -26.21 11.66
N ASN A 62 -7.72 -26.29 12.36
CA ASN A 62 -6.69 -27.30 12.18
C ASN A 62 -7.12 -28.71 12.62
N LYS A 63 -8.24 -28.86 13.34
CA LYS A 63 -8.79 -30.18 13.69
C LYS A 63 -9.65 -30.76 12.58
N THR A 64 -10.52 -29.93 12.02
CA THR A 64 -11.48 -30.35 10.99
C THR A 64 -10.96 -30.14 9.58
N GLU A 65 -9.87 -29.39 9.41
CA GLU A 65 -9.32 -28.91 8.14
C GLU A 65 -10.35 -28.15 7.28
N LYS A 66 -11.23 -27.39 7.95
CA LYS A 66 -12.24 -26.53 7.30
C LYS A 66 -11.89 -25.06 7.45
N ALA A 67 -11.97 -24.32 6.34
CA ALA A 67 -11.73 -22.88 6.30
C ALA A 67 -13.06 -22.13 6.21
N TYR A 68 -13.20 -21.08 7.01
CA TYR A 68 -14.42 -20.29 7.15
C TYR A 68 -14.17 -18.82 6.83
N PHE A 69 -15.00 -18.26 5.97
CA PHE A 69 -14.90 -16.86 5.50
C PHE A 69 -16.25 -16.16 5.69
N SER A 70 -16.29 -15.16 6.57
CA SER A 70 -17.49 -14.35 6.79
C SER A 70 -17.56 -13.19 5.79
N HIS A 71 -18.64 -13.09 5.02
CA HIS A 71 -18.92 -11.95 4.15
C HIS A 71 -20.42 -11.85 3.86
N ASP A 72 -20.92 -10.66 3.57
CA ASP A 72 -22.33 -10.43 3.19
C ASP A 72 -23.35 -11.01 4.19
N LYS A 73 -23.01 -10.97 5.48
CA LYS A 73 -23.79 -11.57 6.59
C LYS A 73 -23.94 -13.10 6.49
N THR A 74 -23.14 -13.76 5.67
CA THR A 74 -23.09 -15.21 5.48
C THR A 74 -21.68 -15.75 5.79
N MET A 75 -21.55 -17.08 5.79
CA MET A 75 -20.28 -17.78 5.97
C MET A 75 -20.07 -18.77 4.83
N THR A 76 -18.97 -18.62 4.10
CA THR A 76 -18.53 -19.58 3.09
C THR A 76 -17.51 -20.53 3.70
N THR A 77 -17.66 -21.83 3.44
CA THR A 77 -16.79 -22.88 3.98
C THR A 77 -16.09 -23.64 2.85
N PHE A 78 -14.80 -23.95 3.04
CA PHE A 78 -14.00 -24.78 2.14
C PHE A 78 -13.28 -25.87 2.91
N GLU A 79 -13.01 -27.00 2.25
CA GLU A 79 -12.25 -28.13 2.78
C GLU A 79 -11.54 -28.90 1.66
N GLY A 80 -10.61 -29.77 2.02
CA GLY A 80 -9.89 -30.62 1.08
C GLY A 80 -9.10 -29.83 0.03
N CYS A 81 -9.11 -30.29 -1.22
CA CYS A 81 -8.29 -29.72 -2.30
C CYS A 81 -8.61 -28.25 -2.62
N ALA A 82 -9.80 -27.75 -2.25
CA ALA A 82 -10.17 -26.34 -2.46
C ALA A 82 -9.28 -25.35 -1.67
N LEU A 83 -8.59 -25.83 -0.63
CA LEU A 83 -7.69 -25.02 0.18
C LEU A 83 -6.31 -24.82 -0.45
N SER A 84 -5.97 -25.57 -1.50
CA SER A 84 -4.57 -25.76 -1.93
C SER A 84 -3.82 -24.46 -2.23
N ASP A 85 -4.45 -23.56 -2.99
CA ASP A 85 -3.87 -22.27 -3.40
C ASP A 85 -4.18 -21.12 -2.43
N MET A 86 -4.91 -21.38 -1.33
CA MET A 86 -5.11 -20.39 -0.29
C MET A 86 -3.81 -20.14 0.46
N LEU A 87 -3.62 -18.92 0.95
CA LEU A 87 -2.40 -18.54 1.65
C LEU A 87 -2.59 -18.58 3.16
N ILE A 88 -1.63 -19.17 3.87
CA ILE A 88 -1.55 -19.12 5.33
C ILE A 88 -0.31 -18.34 5.76
N VAL A 89 -0.30 -17.89 7.01
CA VAL A 89 0.87 -17.22 7.60
C VAL A 89 1.70 -18.22 8.39
N VAL A 90 3.02 -18.20 8.17
CA VAL A 90 3.99 -18.91 8.99
C VAL A 90 5.01 -17.95 9.58
N ARG A 91 5.58 -18.33 10.72
CA ARG A 91 6.80 -17.72 11.27
C ARG A 91 7.98 -18.44 10.64
N ASN A 92 8.74 -17.75 9.82
CA ASN A 92 10.01 -18.24 9.32
C ASN A 92 11.09 -17.91 10.35
N LEU A 93 11.78 -18.95 10.84
CA LEU A 93 12.75 -18.87 11.94
C LEU A 93 14.19 -18.78 11.45
N LYS A 94 14.42 -18.91 10.14
CA LYS A 94 15.76 -18.88 9.56
C LYS A 94 15.96 -17.68 8.67
N GLY A 95 17.01 -16.94 8.98
CA GLY A 95 17.42 -15.76 8.24
C GLY A 95 16.38 -14.64 8.22
N GLY A 96 16.54 -13.73 7.26
CA GLY A 96 15.68 -12.57 7.06
C GLY A 96 14.76 -12.67 5.84
N PRO A 97 13.78 -11.77 5.72
CA PRO A 97 12.91 -11.69 4.54
C PRO A 97 13.72 -11.36 3.26
N PRO A 98 13.23 -11.72 2.06
CA PRO A 98 13.98 -11.63 0.80
C PRO A 98 14.61 -10.27 0.44
N PHE A 99 14.10 -9.18 1.01
CA PHE A 99 14.57 -7.81 0.77
C PHE A 99 14.95 -7.10 2.08
N CYS A 100 15.45 -7.84 3.07
CA CYS A 100 15.89 -7.24 4.32
C CYS A 100 17.11 -6.33 4.09
N GLU A 101 17.05 -5.10 4.62
CA GLU A 101 18.13 -4.11 4.53
C GLU A 101 18.92 -3.97 5.84
N CYS A 102 18.83 -4.94 6.76
CA CYS A 102 19.60 -4.91 8.00
C CYS A 102 21.10 -5.16 7.72
N ALA A 103 21.96 -4.72 8.63
CA ALA A 103 23.42 -4.83 8.47
C ALA A 103 23.92 -6.29 8.30
N SER A 104 23.17 -7.26 8.82
CA SER A 104 23.52 -8.69 8.77
C SER A 104 23.39 -9.32 7.38
N TYR A 105 22.74 -8.64 6.42
CA TYR A 105 22.56 -9.15 5.07
C TYR A 105 23.34 -8.32 4.05
N PRO A 106 24.17 -8.95 3.18
CA PRO A 106 24.87 -8.23 2.14
C PRO A 106 23.87 -7.60 1.18
N LYS A 107 23.98 -6.28 0.98
CA LYS A 107 23.22 -5.57 -0.04
C LYS A 107 23.57 -6.19 -1.40
N LEU A 108 22.57 -6.62 -2.15
CA LEU A 108 22.78 -7.05 -3.53
C LEU A 108 23.48 -5.91 -4.29
N PRO A 109 24.46 -6.21 -5.17
CA PRO A 109 25.17 -5.19 -5.91
C PRO A 109 24.16 -4.30 -6.68
N PRO A 110 24.36 -2.95 -6.67
CA PRO A 110 23.40 -2.00 -7.23
C PRO A 110 23.16 -2.20 -8.73
N HIS A 111 24.15 -2.76 -9.43
CA HIS A 111 24.09 -3.05 -10.84
C HIS A 111 23.94 -4.56 -11.06
N PRO A 112 22.90 -5.02 -11.81
CA PRO A 112 22.84 -6.39 -12.29
C PRO A 112 24.12 -6.71 -13.09
N PRO A 113 24.60 -7.96 -13.06
CA PRO A 113 25.69 -8.37 -13.95
C PRO A 113 25.30 -8.11 -15.42
N THR A 114 26.28 -7.82 -16.27
CA THR A 114 26.10 -7.66 -17.72
C THR A 114 26.63 -8.92 -18.41
N PRO A 115 25.84 -9.63 -19.24
CA PRO A 115 24.45 -9.34 -19.57
C PRO A 115 23.50 -9.62 -18.39
N ALA A 116 22.41 -8.85 -18.31
CA ALA A 116 21.40 -9.02 -17.27
C ALA A 116 20.83 -10.45 -17.34
N PRO A 117 20.68 -11.14 -16.19
CA PRO A 117 20.10 -12.48 -16.18
C PRO A 117 18.66 -12.44 -16.71
N ASP A 118 18.31 -13.44 -17.51
CA ASP A 118 16.97 -13.69 -18.02
C ASP A 118 16.46 -15.01 -17.42
N PRO A 119 15.39 -15.00 -16.60
CA PRO A 119 14.58 -13.86 -16.21
C PRO A 119 15.27 -12.92 -15.21
N PRO A 120 14.85 -11.64 -15.13
CA PRO A 120 15.39 -10.68 -14.17
C PRO A 120 15.12 -11.15 -12.73
N PRO A 121 15.98 -10.79 -11.75
CA PRO A 121 15.80 -11.20 -10.36
C PRO A 121 14.46 -10.73 -9.79
N PRO A 122 13.83 -11.47 -8.85
CA PRO A 122 12.60 -11.01 -8.22
C PRO A 122 12.78 -9.63 -7.57
N ARG A 123 11.87 -8.71 -7.88
CA ARG A 123 11.79 -7.39 -7.26
C ARG A 123 10.36 -7.08 -6.86
N VAL A 124 10.20 -6.15 -5.91
CA VAL A 124 8.88 -5.71 -5.46
C VAL A 124 8.20 -4.88 -6.56
N ILE A 125 7.02 -5.33 -7.00
CA ILE A 125 6.15 -4.63 -7.97
C ILE A 125 4.93 -3.96 -7.32
N LEU A 126 4.75 -4.15 -6.01
CA LEU A 126 3.67 -3.57 -5.22
C LEU A 126 4.11 -2.24 -4.60
N ASN A 127 3.16 -1.32 -4.42
CA ASN A 127 3.40 -0.08 -3.70
C ASN A 127 3.55 -0.40 -2.20
N GLU A 128 4.53 0.20 -1.54
CA GLU A 128 4.79 -0.01 -0.12
C GLU A 128 4.07 1.07 0.72
N TRP A 129 3.20 0.63 1.63
CA TRP A 129 2.42 1.50 2.51
C TRP A 129 2.80 1.25 3.97
N LEU A 130 3.12 2.32 4.70
CA LEU A 130 3.42 2.27 6.13
C LEU A 130 2.19 2.65 6.94
N ASP A 131 1.71 1.74 7.78
CA ASP A 131 0.64 2.03 8.75
C ASP A 131 1.14 2.91 9.90
N VAL A 132 0.46 4.04 10.11
CA VAL A 132 0.75 5.00 11.19
C VAL A 132 -0.56 5.58 11.72
N ARG A 133 -0.50 6.27 12.86
CA ARG A 133 -1.58 7.16 13.31
C ARG A 133 -1.13 8.61 13.25
N VAL A 134 -2.07 9.50 12.93
CA VAL A 134 -1.83 10.94 13.07
C VAL A 134 -1.46 11.26 14.52
N GLY A 135 -0.42 12.06 14.71
CA GLY A 135 0.18 12.37 16.01
C GLY A 135 1.32 11.43 16.44
N ASP A 136 1.51 10.28 15.78
CA ASP A 136 2.71 9.46 15.97
C ASP A 136 3.97 10.26 15.57
N ALA A 137 5.13 9.81 16.05
CA ALA A 137 6.42 10.38 15.64
C ALA A 137 6.59 10.27 14.12
N TRP A 138 7.18 11.30 13.52
CA TRP A 138 7.48 11.30 12.09
C TRP A 138 8.39 10.11 11.73
N PRO A 139 8.05 9.31 10.70
CA PRO A 139 8.78 8.09 10.39
C PRO A 139 10.17 8.40 9.82
N THR A 140 11.10 7.49 10.04
CA THR A 140 12.45 7.53 9.47
C THR A 140 12.55 6.90 8.09
N ARG A 141 11.50 6.17 7.65
CA ARG A 141 11.44 5.60 6.30
C ARG A 141 11.35 6.71 5.26
N SER A 142 11.97 6.47 4.10
CA SER A 142 11.84 7.38 2.96
C SER A 142 10.40 7.37 2.44
N LEU A 143 9.76 8.53 2.44
CA LEU A 143 8.36 8.70 2.00
C LEU A 143 8.31 9.35 0.61
N VAL A 144 7.22 9.12 -0.11
CA VAL A 144 6.98 9.76 -1.42
C VAL A 144 6.52 11.20 -1.20
N LYS A 145 7.40 12.14 -1.54
CA LYS A 145 7.16 13.59 -1.46
C LYS A 145 6.51 14.10 -2.75
N ALA A 146 5.59 15.04 -2.61
CA ALA A 146 4.98 15.73 -3.73
C ALA A 146 6.03 16.44 -4.61
N LEU A 147 6.03 16.13 -5.91
CA LEU A 147 6.99 16.64 -6.91
C LEU A 147 8.49 16.47 -6.55
N ASP A 148 8.80 15.64 -5.56
CA ASP A 148 10.15 15.46 -5.00
C ASP A 148 10.81 16.79 -4.56
N LYS A 149 10.01 17.81 -4.24
CA LYS A 149 10.48 19.15 -3.84
C LYS A 149 9.47 19.87 -2.94
N PRO A 150 9.87 20.94 -2.23
CA PRO A 150 8.91 21.85 -1.61
C PRO A 150 7.96 22.45 -2.66
N LEU A 151 6.67 22.46 -2.35
CA LEU A 151 5.63 22.96 -3.24
C LEU A 151 5.47 24.48 -3.16
N ASP A 152 5.07 25.11 -4.27
CA ASP A 152 4.46 26.44 -4.21
C ASP A 152 2.99 26.29 -3.79
N THR A 153 2.78 26.12 -2.49
CA THR A 153 1.46 25.86 -1.90
C THR A 153 0.82 27.13 -1.34
N VAL A 154 -0.43 27.04 -0.86
CA VAL A 154 -1.12 28.19 -0.26
C VAL A 154 -0.57 28.52 1.13
N ALA A 155 -0.81 29.75 1.60
CA ALA A 155 -0.47 30.15 2.95
C ALA A 155 -1.16 29.24 3.99
N GLY A 156 -0.42 28.88 5.05
CA GLY A 156 -0.89 27.98 6.11
C GLY A 156 -0.73 26.49 5.82
N GLU A 157 -0.39 26.10 4.59
CA GLU A 157 -0.02 24.72 4.26
C GLU A 157 1.49 24.51 4.33
N ASN A 158 1.91 23.32 4.78
CA ASN A 158 3.31 22.94 4.74
C ASN A 158 3.73 22.69 3.26
N PRO A 159 4.81 23.32 2.75
CA PRO A 159 5.33 23.05 1.40
C PRO A 159 5.83 21.60 1.21
N GLU A 160 6.22 20.91 2.27
CA GLU A 160 6.67 19.53 2.25
C GLU A 160 5.50 18.56 2.50
N GLN A 161 4.82 18.19 1.41
CA GLN A 161 3.65 17.32 1.46
C GLN A 161 4.01 15.91 0.99
N TYR A 162 3.54 14.90 1.71
CA TYR A 162 3.80 13.48 1.45
C TYR A 162 2.50 12.72 1.20
N VAL A 163 2.57 11.72 0.33
CA VAL A 163 1.40 10.91 -0.06
C VAL A 163 0.88 10.10 1.11
N ALA A 164 -0.39 10.32 1.45
CA ALA A 164 -1.09 9.60 2.48
C ALA A 164 -2.40 9.00 1.95
N LEU A 165 -2.80 7.87 2.50
CA LEU A 165 -4.06 7.18 2.23
C LEU A 165 -4.84 7.04 3.53
N TRP A 166 -6.14 7.33 3.45
CA TRP A 166 -7.12 7.12 4.50
C TRP A 166 -8.35 6.42 3.92
N TYR A 167 -9.26 5.99 4.78
CA TYR A 167 -10.53 5.38 4.35
C TYR A 167 -11.70 6.06 5.04
N MET A 168 -12.73 6.37 4.25
CA MET A 168 -14.01 6.83 4.78
C MET A 168 -15.15 6.10 4.08
N ALA A 169 -16.07 5.52 4.86
CA ALA A 169 -17.20 4.73 4.35
C ALA A 169 -16.80 3.61 3.35
N GLY A 170 -15.60 3.03 3.51
CA GLY A 170 -15.06 2.00 2.61
C GLY A 170 -14.43 2.53 1.32
N GLU A 171 -14.38 3.84 1.11
CA GLU A 171 -13.70 4.46 -0.03
C GLU A 171 -12.26 4.87 0.31
N PRO A 172 -11.28 4.59 -0.58
CA PRO A 172 -9.92 5.08 -0.42
C PRO A 172 -9.87 6.59 -0.67
N VAL A 173 -9.22 7.32 0.22
CA VAL A 173 -9.08 8.77 0.15
C VAL A 173 -7.60 9.11 0.19
N MET A 174 -7.03 9.45 -0.97
CA MET A 174 -5.67 10.01 -1.02
C MET A 174 -5.68 11.44 -0.48
N GLY A 175 -4.62 11.80 0.23
CA GLY A 175 -4.44 13.10 0.83
C GLY A 175 -2.97 13.41 1.05
N ARG A 176 -2.73 14.30 2.01
CA ARG A 176 -1.38 14.76 2.34
C ARG A 176 -1.08 14.60 3.81
N ALA A 177 0.17 14.25 4.10
CA ALA A 177 0.76 14.33 5.42
C ALA A 177 2.00 15.24 5.41
N TRP A 178 2.34 15.81 6.56
CA TRP A 178 3.54 16.61 6.75
C TRP A 178 4.08 16.47 8.17
N ASN A 179 5.35 16.80 8.35
CA ASN A 179 6.00 16.83 9.65
C ASN A 179 5.62 18.13 10.38
N GLU A 180 4.91 17.99 11.49
CA GLU A 180 4.52 19.09 12.37
C GLU A 180 5.20 18.88 13.73
N GLY A 181 6.33 19.55 13.95
CA GLY A 181 7.06 19.48 15.22
C GLY A 181 7.55 18.07 15.58
N GLY A 182 7.95 17.26 14.59
CA GLY A 182 8.39 15.87 14.79
C GLY A 182 7.25 14.86 14.82
N ARG A 183 6.00 15.28 14.59
CA ARG A 183 4.82 14.41 14.58
C ARG A 183 4.12 14.46 13.24
N ILE A 184 3.36 13.40 12.96
CA ILE A 184 2.57 13.29 11.73
C ILE A 184 1.33 14.16 11.87
N ALA A 185 1.17 15.13 10.99
CA ALA A 185 -0.09 15.79 10.72
C ALA A 185 -0.60 15.40 9.33
N ALA A 186 -1.92 15.39 9.12
CA ALA A 186 -2.50 14.96 7.85
C ALA A 186 -3.79 15.69 7.52
N ARG A 187 -4.14 15.66 6.23
CA ARG A 187 -5.37 16.25 5.72
C ARG A 187 -5.90 15.53 4.49
N PHE A 188 -7.23 15.39 4.47
CA PHE A 188 -7.98 14.68 3.43
C PHE A 188 -9.20 15.51 3.00
N GLY A 189 -9.61 15.35 1.74
CA GLY A 189 -10.87 15.90 1.24
C GLY A 189 -11.77 14.75 0.81
N TRP A 190 -13.01 14.71 1.30
CA TRP A 190 -13.98 13.70 0.91
C TRP A 190 -15.42 14.18 1.14
N CYS A 191 -16.31 13.89 0.19
CA CYS A 191 -17.73 14.26 0.21
C CYS A 191 -17.96 15.74 0.60
N LYS A 192 -17.31 16.67 -0.10
CA LYS A 192 -17.42 18.13 0.08
C LYS A 192 -16.85 18.67 1.40
N ARG A 193 -16.20 17.82 2.21
CA ARG A 193 -15.64 18.19 3.51
C ARG A 193 -14.13 18.05 3.56
N GLU A 194 -13.50 18.95 4.32
CA GLU A 194 -12.11 18.83 4.75
C GLU A 194 -12.03 18.02 6.06
N TYR A 195 -11.11 17.06 6.13
CA TYR A 195 -10.80 16.30 7.33
C TYR A 195 -9.36 16.62 7.74
N LYS A 196 -9.18 17.19 8.94
CA LYS A 196 -7.90 17.56 9.53
C LYS A 196 -7.89 17.28 11.03
N GLY A 197 -6.72 17.39 11.67
CA GLY A 197 -6.55 17.01 13.07
C GLY A 197 -6.44 15.50 13.21
N ASN A 198 -7.06 14.91 14.22
CA ASN A 198 -6.97 13.48 14.47
C ASN A 198 -7.93 12.67 13.57
N VAL A 199 -7.46 12.26 12.40
CA VAL A 199 -8.17 11.32 11.50
C VAL A 199 -7.84 9.85 11.79
N GLY A 200 -7.11 9.58 12.87
CA GLY A 200 -6.78 8.23 13.32
C GLY A 200 -5.70 7.55 12.48
N SER A 201 -5.94 6.29 12.14
CA SER A 201 -5.01 5.46 11.36
C SER A 201 -5.01 5.88 9.89
N ILE A 202 -3.82 6.06 9.34
CA ILE A 202 -3.57 6.36 7.92
C ILE A 202 -2.42 5.49 7.42
N GLN A 203 -2.21 5.51 6.11
CA GLN A 203 -1.07 4.86 5.47
C GLN A 203 -0.22 5.90 4.74
N LEU A 204 1.11 5.84 4.89
CA LEU A 204 2.06 6.70 4.19
C LEU A 204 2.77 5.92 3.09
N LEU A 205 2.82 6.48 1.88
CA LEU A 205 3.48 5.83 0.75
C LEU A 205 5.00 5.92 0.90
N CYS A 206 5.69 4.78 0.84
CA CYS A 206 7.13 4.69 1.01
C CYS A 206 7.87 4.59 -0.33
N ASN A 207 9.08 5.14 -0.35
CA ASN A 207 10.09 4.85 -1.35
C ASN A 207 10.88 3.62 -0.91
N LEU A 208 10.71 2.52 -1.64
CA LEU A 208 11.60 1.36 -1.52
C LEU A 208 12.96 1.69 -2.13
N SER A 209 14.03 1.08 -1.60
CA SER A 209 15.37 1.19 -2.16
C SER A 209 15.44 0.67 -3.59
N GLU A 210 16.31 1.27 -4.40
CA GLU A 210 16.39 1.00 -5.85
C GLU A 210 16.66 -0.47 -6.19
N HIS A 211 17.49 -1.15 -5.38
CA HIS A 211 17.82 -2.55 -5.57
C HIS A 211 16.66 -3.51 -5.23
N VAL A 212 15.68 -3.06 -4.44
CA VAL A 212 14.51 -3.85 -4.02
C VAL A 212 13.35 -3.71 -5.01
N ARG A 213 13.13 -2.51 -5.55
CA ARG A 213 11.93 -2.20 -6.36
C ARG A 213 12.10 -2.49 -7.84
N GLY A 214 11.03 -3.01 -8.44
CA GLY A 214 10.90 -3.29 -9.88
C GLY A 214 10.32 -2.13 -10.68
N PHE A 215 10.16 -0.95 -10.08
CA PHE A 215 9.57 0.23 -10.71
C PHE A 215 10.13 1.53 -10.12
N ASP A 216 9.87 2.65 -10.78
CA ASP A 216 10.21 3.99 -10.29
C ASP A 216 8.97 4.90 -10.31
N TYR A 217 8.85 5.75 -9.30
CA TYR A 217 7.81 6.76 -9.23
C TYR A 217 8.20 8.01 -10.03
N SER A 218 7.19 8.70 -10.55
CA SER A 218 7.34 10.07 -11.07
C SER A 218 6.01 10.81 -11.03
N TRP A 219 6.05 12.14 -11.04
CA TRP A 219 4.87 12.98 -11.17
C TRP A 219 4.74 13.44 -12.62
N VAL A 220 3.59 13.17 -13.24
CA VAL A 220 3.35 13.55 -14.64
C VAL A 220 2.07 14.39 -14.77
N PRO A 221 1.95 15.25 -15.80
CA PRO A 221 0.70 15.93 -16.09
C PRO A 221 -0.47 14.93 -16.22
N TYR A 222 -1.65 15.31 -15.74
CA TYR A 222 -2.84 14.46 -15.68
C TYR A 222 -3.08 13.65 -16.96
N LYS A 223 -3.03 14.32 -18.12
CA LYS A 223 -3.24 13.68 -19.44
C LYS A 223 -2.25 12.54 -19.73
N LYS A 224 -1.01 12.64 -19.24
CA LYS A 224 0.00 11.57 -19.39
C LYS A 224 -0.26 10.40 -18.44
N ALA A 225 -0.93 10.62 -17.31
CA ALA A 225 -1.27 9.58 -16.35
C ALA A 225 -2.51 8.75 -16.74
N ALA A 226 -3.33 9.24 -17.67
CA ALA A 226 -4.52 8.57 -18.19
C ALA A 226 -4.15 7.41 -19.14
N VAL A 227 -3.46 6.40 -18.60
CA VAL A 227 -3.02 5.19 -19.31
C VAL A 227 -3.77 3.98 -18.76
N PHE A 228 -4.37 3.20 -19.65
CA PHE A 228 -5.24 2.06 -19.31
C PHE A 228 -4.91 0.83 -20.18
N GLY A 229 -5.44 -0.34 -19.78
CA GLY A 229 -5.27 -1.59 -20.52
C GLY A 229 -3.83 -2.11 -20.46
N GLU A 230 -3.35 -2.73 -21.54
CA GLU A 230 -2.01 -3.35 -21.59
C GLU A 230 -0.86 -2.39 -21.27
N LYS A 231 -0.98 -1.11 -21.65
CA LYS A 231 0.03 -0.10 -21.32
C LYS A 231 0.13 0.16 -19.81
N ALA A 232 -0.96 -0.03 -19.07
CA ALA A 232 -0.99 0.13 -17.61
C ALA A 232 -0.12 -0.89 -16.88
N LYS A 233 0.21 -2.02 -17.52
CA LYS A 233 1.09 -3.06 -16.97
C LYS A 233 2.55 -2.63 -16.89
N THR A 234 2.96 -1.57 -17.56
CA THR A 234 4.34 -1.05 -17.47
C THR A 234 4.40 0.42 -17.10
N PHE A 235 3.29 1.14 -17.19
CA PHE A 235 3.17 2.53 -16.78
C PHE A 235 1.73 2.82 -16.33
N SER A 236 1.51 3.07 -15.04
CA SER A 236 0.19 3.36 -14.48
C SER A 236 0.25 4.46 -13.45
N SER A 237 -0.88 5.13 -13.19
CA SER A 237 -1.01 5.90 -11.95
C SER A 237 -0.81 4.97 -10.75
N VAL A 238 -0.29 5.52 -9.66
CA VAL A 238 -0.43 4.87 -8.36
C VAL A 238 -1.89 4.99 -7.99
N TYR A 239 -2.60 3.88 -7.80
CA TYR A 239 -4.00 3.90 -7.42
C TYR A 239 -4.33 2.87 -6.36
N VAL A 240 -5.41 3.12 -5.64
CA VAL A 240 -6.11 2.15 -4.80
C VAL A 240 -7.52 2.01 -5.33
N ASP A 241 -7.94 0.77 -5.57
CA ASP A 241 -9.23 0.41 -6.13
C ASP A 241 -10.05 -0.35 -5.08
N ASN A 242 -11.34 -0.03 -5.01
CA ASN A 242 -12.32 -0.74 -4.17
C ASN A 242 -13.52 -1.25 -4.99
N SER A 243 -13.33 -1.46 -6.31
CA SER A 243 -14.32 -1.82 -7.33
C SER A 243 -15.35 -0.74 -7.66
N LYS A 244 -15.45 0.34 -6.89
CA LYS A 244 -16.35 1.47 -7.17
C LYS A 244 -15.58 2.67 -7.71
N VAL A 245 -14.41 2.93 -7.13
CA VAL A 245 -13.56 4.07 -7.46
C VAL A 245 -12.10 3.62 -7.49
N SER A 246 -11.32 4.23 -8.38
CA SER A 246 -9.88 4.05 -8.47
C SER A 246 -9.19 5.38 -8.20
N ILE A 247 -8.62 5.53 -7.01
CA ILE A 247 -8.17 6.83 -6.50
C ILE A 247 -6.64 6.88 -6.50
N SER A 248 -6.10 7.90 -7.17
CA SER A 248 -4.66 8.15 -7.34
C SER A 248 -4.22 9.41 -6.57
N PRO A 249 -2.97 9.47 -6.06
CA PRO A 249 -2.42 10.71 -5.51
C PRO A 249 -2.27 11.79 -6.60
N CYS A 250 -2.69 13.01 -6.28
CA CYS A 250 -2.76 14.10 -7.26
C CYS A 250 -2.38 15.45 -6.64
N LEU A 251 -1.54 16.21 -7.33
CA LEU A 251 -1.22 17.61 -7.07
C LEU A 251 -2.28 18.46 -7.75
N VAL A 252 -3.27 18.87 -6.97
CA VAL A 252 -4.41 19.66 -7.41
C VAL A 252 -3.96 21.12 -7.55
N ASN A 253 -4.29 21.73 -8.68
CA ASN A 253 -4.11 23.17 -8.88
C ASN A 253 -5.26 23.91 -8.19
N TYR A 254 -4.94 24.60 -7.10
CA TYR A 254 -5.88 25.44 -6.35
C TYR A 254 -5.44 26.90 -6.48
N ASN A 255 -6.16 27.68 -7.30
CA ASN A 255 -5.88 29.10 -7.54
C ASN A 255 -4.43 29.40 -7.96
N GLY A 256 -3.84 28.55 -8.81
CA GLY A 256 -2.45 28.67 -9.26
C GLY A 256 -1.42 28.11 -8.28
N LYS A 257 -1.85 27.62 -7.11
CA LYS A 257 -1.01 26.97 -6.10
C LYS A 257 -1.17 25.46 -6.11
N GLN A 258 -0.20 24.77 -5.56
CA GLN A 258 -0.09 23.32 -5.56
C GLN A 258 -0.54 22.75 -4.21
N VAL A 259 -1.51 21.82 -4.23
CA VAL A 259 -1.97 21.13 -3.02
C VAL A 259 -2.13 19.64 -3.29
N LEU A 260 -1.46 18.81 -2.52
CA LEU A 260 -1.58 17.35 -2.62
C LEU A 260 -2.94 16.88 -2.10
N GLY A 261 -3.60 16.07 -2.93
CA GLY A 261 -4.90 15.45 -2.70
C GLY A 261 -5.05 14.19 -3.56
N LYS A 262 -6.21 14.03 -4.19
CA LYS A 262 -6.60 12.83 -4.91
C LYS A 262 -7.13 13.11 -6.31
N ALA A 263 -7.04 12.12 -7.19
CA ALA A 263 -7.71 12.10 -8.46
C ALA A 263 -8.37 10.75 -8.73
N ASP A 264 -9.53 10.79 -9.36
CA ASP A 264 -10.09 9.68 -10.11
C ASP A 264 -9.75 9.92 -11.59
N VAL A 265 -8.68 9.27 -12.05
CA VAL A 265 -8.12 9.52 -13.39
C VAL A 265 -9.11 9.18 -14.49
N ARG A 266 -9.89 8.10 -14.29
CA ARG A 266 -10.87 7.60 -15.28
C ARG A 266 -12.08 8.52 -15.38
N ASN A 267 -12.53 9.06 -14.26
CA ASN A 267 -13.71 9.92 -14.19
C ASN A 267 -13.38 11.42 -14.28
N GLU A 268 -12.16 11.77 -14.70
CA GLU A 268 -11.69 13.15 -14.87
C GLU A 268 -11.99 14.04 -13.65
N LYS A 269 -11.65 13.57 -12.45
CA LYS A 269 -11.89 14.31 -11.21
C LYS A 269 -10.60 14.43 -10.40
N ALA A 270 -10.29 15.62 -9.92
CA ALA A 270 -9.22 15.87 -8.96
C ALA A 270 -9.75 16.70 -7.78
N SER A 271 -9.27 16.46 -6.57
CA SER A 271 -9.82 17.11 -5.38
C SER A 271 -8.87 17.11 -4.20
N CYS A 272 -8.96 18.10 -3.32
CA CYS A 272 -8.18 18.18 -2.09
C CYS A 272 -8.99 18.82 -0.96
N GLY A 273 -8.70 18.45 0.28
CA GLY A 273 -9.25 19.13 1.46
C GLY A 273 -8.49 20.43 1.72
N ILE A 274 -9.18 21.56 1.70
CA ILE A 274 -8.63 22.90 1.92
C ILE A 274 -9.74 23.88 2.32
N ASP A 275 -9.44 24.85 3.17
CA ASP A 275 -10.36 25.91 3.61
C ASP A 275 -11.72 25.38 4.14
N GLY A 276 -11.69 24.28 4.90
CA GLY A 276 -12.88 23.67 5.50
C GLY A 276 -13.77 22.87 4.53
N LYS A 277 -13.40 22.77 3.25
CA LYS A 277 -14.16 22.05 2.21
C LYS A 277 -13.29 21.09 1.41
N GLU A 278 -13.93 20.24 0.63
CA GLU A 278 -13.25 19.55 -0.47
C GLU A 278 -13.35 20.47 -1.71
N PHE A 279 -12.21 20.97 -2.17
CA PHE A 279 -12.11 21.63 -3.46
C PHE A 279 -12.04 20.58 -4.56
N GLU A 280 -12.79 20.77 -5.65
CA GLU A 280 -12.92 19.80 -6.73
C GLU A 280 -12.70 20.46 -8.10
N LEU A 281 -11.97 19.75 -8.96
CA LEU A 281 -11.81 20.01 -10.39
C LEU A 281 -12.40 18.82 -11.15
N VAL A 282 -13.23 19.09 -12.16
CA VAL A 282 -13.88 18.07 -12.97
C VAL A 282 -13.66 18.34 -14.46
N GLY A 283 -13.55 17.28 -15.26
CA GLY A 283 -13.34 17.37 -16.70
C GLY A 283 -12.03 18.09 -17.04
N PRO A 284 -12.01 18.97 -18.06
CA PRO A 284 -10.80 19.65 -18.50
C PRO A 284 -10.06 20.45 -17.41
N ALA A 285 -10.75 20.88 -16.35
CA ALA A 285 -10.14 21.64 -15.27
C ALA A 285 -9.08 20.81 -14.51
N CYS A 286 -9.28 19.50 -14.36
CA CYS A 286 -8.32 18.64 -13.67
C CYS A 286 -7.04 18.40 -14.48
N HIS A 287 -7.03 18.72 -15.78
CA HIS A 287 -5.86 18.50 -16.66
C HIS A 287 -4.66 19.38 -16.30
N THR A 288 -4.87 20.43 -15.50
CA THR A 288 -3.83 21.29 -14.93
C THR A 288 -3.06 20.65 -13.77
N SER A 289 -3.53 19.50 -13.28
CA SER A 289 -2.98 18.78 -12.13
C SER A 289 -1.88 17.79 -12.54
N PHE A 290 -1.10 17.34 -11.56
CA PHE A 290 -0.09 16.28 -11.75
C PHE A 290 -0.47 15.04 -10.95
N VAL A 291 -0.33 13.87 -11.54
CA VAL A 291 -0.69 12.59 -10.92
C VAL A 291 0.57 11.78 -10.67
N LEU A 292 0.65 11.13 -9.52
CA LEU A 292 1.71 10.19 -9.22
C LEU A 292 1.55 8.94 -10.07
N VAL A 293 2.58 8.60 -10.83
CA VAL A 293 2.65 7.38 -11.64
C VAL A 293 3.81 6.52 -11.18
N ARG A 294 3.73 5.24 -11.54
CA ARG A 294 4.81 4.27 -11.45
C ARG A 294 5.11 3.70 -12.83
N LYS A 295 6.40 3.57 -13.14
CA LYS A 295 6.90 2.96 -14.37
C LYS A 295 7.71 1.72 -14.03
N ALA A 296 7.33 0.57 -14.58
CA ALA A 296 8.08 -0.67 -14.40
C ALA A 296 9.48 -0.54 -15.02
N LYS A 297 10.49 -1.07 -14.31
CA LYS A 297 11.84 -1.24 -14.85
C LYS A 297 11.81 -2.28 -15.96
N THR A 298 12.81 -2.28 -16.82
CA THR A 298 12.95 -3.27 -17.92
C THR A 298 12.85 -4.69 -17.38
N GLY A 299 11.99 -5.52 -18.00
CA GLY A 299 11.75 -6.90 -17.61
C GLY A 299 10.68 -7.11 -16.54
N TYR A 300 10.11 -6.05 -15.96
CA TYR A 300 9.03 -6.13 -14.98
C TYR A 300 7.70 -5.61 -15.54
N LYS A 301 6.62 -6.07 -14.93
CA LYS A 301 5.25 -5.61 -15.20
C LYS A 301 4.45 -5.58 -13.90
N PHE A 302 3.44 -4.72 -13.88
CA PHE A 302 2.39 -4.68 -12.87
C PHE A 302 1.30 -5.68 -13.23
N ASP A 303 0.67 -6.21 -12.18
CA ASP A 303 -0.55 -7.01 -12.27
C ASP A 303 -1.79 -6.12 -12.46
#